data_AF-A0A2E6X2V7-F1
#
_entry.id   AF-A0A2E6X2V7-F1
#
_cell.length_a   1.000
_cell.length_b   1.000
_cell.length_c   1.000
_cell.angle_alpha   90.00
_cell.angle_beta   90.00
_cell.angle_gamma   90.00
#
_symmetry.space_group_name_H-M   'P 1'
#
loop_
_entity.id
_entity.type
_entity.pdbx_description
1 polymer ?
#
loop_
_entity_poly.entity_id
_entity_poly.type
_entity_poly.pdbx_seq_one_letter_code
_entity_poly.pdbx_strand_id
1 'polypeptide(L)' 'MFSMVMDSVKLFVTGRLFANYTQVFLRGILATLLGAVILVGLGQFVSVVIAAVVGGAVSGFTLPILYKDLKYR' A
#
# COMPACT_ATOMS: atom_id res chain seq x y z
N MET A 1 -12.52 -8.12 -18.60
CA MET A 1 -11.80 -7.30 -17.59
C MET A 1 -11.87 -7.90 -16.19
N PHE A 2 -13.06 -8.29 -15.70
CA PHE A 2 -13.20 -8.93 -14.38
C PHE A 2 -12.36 -10.21 -14.21
N SER A 3 -12.26 -11.06 -15.24
CA SER A 3 -11.38 -12.24 -15.24
C SER A 3 -9.92 -11.88 -15.02
N MET A 4 -9.39 -10.91 -15.77
CA MET A 4 -8.01 -10.42 -15.65
C MET A 4 -7.72 -9.85 -14.25
N VAL A 5 -8.68 -9.13 -13.65
CA VAL A 5 -8.55 -8.64 -12.27
C VAL A 5 -8.49 -9.81 -11.29
N MET A 6 -9.38 -10.80 -11.44
CA MET A 6 -9.41 -11.98 -10.58
C MET A 6 -8.12 -12.80 -10.67
N ASP A 7 -7.56 -12.95 -11.87
CA ASP A 7 -6.30 -13.66 -12.09
C ASP A 7 -5.12 -12.89 -11.50
N SER A 8 -5.10 -11.56 -11.63
CA SER A 8 -4.09 -10.69 -10.98
C SER A 8 -4.15 -10.78 -9.46
N VAL A 9 -5.35 -10.81 -8.87
CA VAL A 9 -5.56 -10.98 -7.43
C VAL A 9 -5.05 -12.36 -6.98
N LYS A 10 -5.36 -13.43 -7.71
CA LYS A 10 -4.84 -14.78 -7.41
C LYS A 10 -3.31 -14.80 -7.45
N LEU A 11 -2.69 -14.20 -8.46
CA LEU A 11 -1.23 -14.11 -8.57
C LEU A 11 -0.62 -13.31 -7.41
N PHE A 12 -1.29 -12.24 -6.96
CA PHE A 12 -0.82 -11.43 -5.83
C PHE A 12 -0.85 -12.23 -4.53
N VAL A 13 -1.97 -12.88 -4.24
CA VAL A 13 -2.19 -13.67 -3.02
C VAL A 13 -1.29 -14.91 -2.98
N THR A 14 -1.04 -15.54 -4.13
CA THR A 14 -0.20 -16.75 -4.21
C THR A 14 1.30 -16.47 -4.17
N GLY A 15 1.73 -15.22 -4.04
CA GLY A 15 3.17 -14.95 -4.00
C GLY A 15 3.82 -14.91 -5.38
N ARG A 16 3.03 -14.86 -6.47
CA ARG A 16 3.53 -15.09 -7.84
C ARG A 16 3.46 -13.89 -8.75
N LEU A 17 2.80 -12.80 -8.34
CA LEU A 17 2.64 -11.62 -9.18
C LEU A 17 3.96 -10.84 -9.36
N PHE A 18 4.76 -10.76 -8.31
CA PHE A 18 6.00 -9.99 -8.31
C PHE A 18 7.22 -10.89 -8.38
N ALA A 19 8.24 -10.45 -9.11
CA ALA A 19 9.51 -11.15 -9.21
C ALA A 19 10.32 -11.11 -7.90
N ASN A 20 10.15 -10.05 -7.10
CA ASN A 20 10.88 -9.85 -5.84
C ASN A 20 9.92 -9.42 -4.71
N TYR A 21 9.50 -10.38 -3.88
CA TYR A 21 8.60 -10.13 -2.75
C TYR A 21 9.25 -9.34 -1.61
N THR A 22 10.56 -9.43 -1.43
CA THR A 22 11.28 -8.63 -0.42
C THR A 22 11.13 -7.14 -0.73
N GLN A 23 11.25 -6.75 -1.99
CA GLN A 23 11.03 -5.37 -2.44
C GLN A 23 9.58 -4.93 -2.27
N VAL A 24 8.61 -5.81 -2.53
CA VAL A 24 7.18 -5.54 -2.26
C VAL A 24 6.98 -5.23 -0.78
N PHE A 25 7.50 -6.09 0.10
CA PHE A 25 7.33 -5.96 1.55
C PHE A 25 8.00 -4.69 2.10
N LEU A 26 9.24 -4.40 1.71
CA LEU A 26 9.95 -3.18 2.13
C LEU A 26 9.21 -1.91 1.71
N ARG A 27 8.70 -1.89 0.47
CA ARG A 27 7.93 -0.76 -0.04
C ARG A 27 6.55 -0.65 0.62
N GLY A 28 5.92 -1.78 0.95
CA GLY A 28 4.69 -1.82 1.74
C GLY A 28 4.88 -1.26 3.15
N ILE A 29 5.99 -1.60 3.81
CA ILE A 29 6.37 -1.00 5.10
C ILE A 29 6.56 0.51 4.97
N LEU A 30 7.27 0.98 3.93
CA LEU A 30 7.46 2.42 3.69
C LEU A 30 6.13 3.16 3.53
N ALA A 31 5.21 2.64 2.73
CA ALA A 31 3.87 3.21 2.57
C ALA A 31 3.11 3.27 3.91
N THR A 32 3.21 2.20 4.71
CA THR A 32 2.59 2.11 6.03
C THR A 32 3.18 3.12 7.01
N LEU A 33 4.51 3.28 7.00
CA LEU A 33 5.21 4.27 7.83
C LEU A 33 4.82 5.70 7.46
N LEU A 34 4.69 6.02 6.16
CA LEU A 34 4.20 7.32 5.71
C LEU A 34 2.77 7.58 6.23
N GLY A 35 1.87 6.60 6.13
CA GLY A 35 0.53 6.71 6.69
C GLY A 35 0.51 6.90 8.21
N ALA A 36 1.38 6.20 8.93
CA ALA A 36 1.51 6.31 10.38
C ALA A 36 2.03 7.70 10.81
N VAL A 37 3.02 8.25 10.11
CA VAL A 37 3.54 9.60 10.37
C VAL A 37 2.43 10.64 10.18
N ILE A 38 1.62 10.50 9.13
CA ILE A 38 0.49 11.39 8.86
C ILE A 38 -0.58 11.25 9.92
N LEU A 39 -0.92 10.02 10.33
CA LEU A 39 -1.89 9.78 11.41
C LEU A 39 -1.45 10.44 12.71
N VAL A 40 -0.20 10.24 13.13
CA VAL A 40 0.32 10.83 14.37
C VAL A 40 0.38 12.35 14.28
N GLY A 41 0.83 12.89 13.14
CA GLY A 41 0.91 14.33 12.91
C GLY A 41 -0.46 15.01 12.89
N LEU A 42 -1.40 14.52 12.07
CA LEU A 42 -2.76 15.07 11.99
C LEU A 42 -3.57 14.80 13.26
N GLY A 43 -3.35 13.67 13.93
CA GLY A 43 -4.06 13.30 15.15
C GLY A 43 -3.86 14.28 16.31
N GLN A 44 -2.83 15.14 16.25
CA GLN A 44 -2.66 16.23 17.23
C GLN A 44 -3.62 17.41 16.98
N PHE A 45 -4.13 17.57 15.76
CA PHE A 45 -4.91 18.74 15.35
C PHE A 45 -6.38 18.42 15.07
N VAL A 46 -6.69 17.17 14.71
CA VAL A 46 -8.05 16.72 14.37
C VAL A 46 -8.43 15.44 15.11
N SER A 47 -9.72 15.09 15.06
CA SER A 47 -10.21 13.82 15.59
C SER A 47 -9.43 12.62 15.06
N VAL A 48 -9.16 11.65 15.93
CA VAL A 48 -8.46 10.40 15.62
C VAL A 48 -9.11 9.67 14.45
N VAL A 49 -10.44 9.74 14.31
CA VAL A 49 -11.17 9.11 13.19
C VAL A 49 -10.77 9.75 11.87
N ILE A 50 -10.70 11.09 11.81
CA ILE A 50 -10.32 11.83 10.61
C ILE A 50 -8.84 11.56 10.28
N ALA A 51 -7.97 11.63 11.28
CA ALA A 51 -6.54 11.33 11.12
C ALA A 51 -6.30 9.89 10.63
N ALA A 52 -7.07 8.92 11.11
CA ALA A 52 -6.98 7.52 10.68
C ALA A 52 -7.43 7.33 9.23
N VAL A 53 -8.54 7.97 8.82
CA VAL A 53 -9.01 7.94 7.42
C VAL A 53 -7.97 8.55 6.49
N VAL A 54 -7.40 9.71 6.85
CA VAL A 54 -6.39 10.39 6.03
C VAL A 54 -5.08 9.59 5.99
N GLY A 55 -4.58 9.12 7.13
CA GLY A 55 -3.37 8.30 7.20
C GLY A 55 -3.49 6.99 6.42
N GLY A 56 -4.64 6.32 6.55
CA GLY A 56 -4.96 5.11 5.80
C GLY A 56 -5.05 5.36 4.29
N ALA A 57 -5.72 6.45 3.89
CA ALA A 57 -5.79 6.86 2.48
C ALA A 57 -4.39 7.12 1.92
N VAL A 58 -3.53 7.85 2.61
CA VAL A 58 -2.17 8.14 2.12
C VAL A 58 -1.33 6.87 2.04
N SER A 59 -1.40 5.98 3.02
CA SER A 59 -0.74 4.66 2.95
C SER A 59 -1.21 3.88 1.71
N GLY A 60 -2.52 3.81 1.47
CA GLY A 60 -3.09 3.13 0.31
C GLY A 60 -2.70 3.75 -1.03
N PHE A 61 -2.79 5.08 -1.17
CA PHE A 61 -2.49 5.80 -2.41
C PHE A 61 -0.99 5.85 -2.74
N THR A 62 -0.12 5.72 -1.75
CA THR A 62 1.33 5.66 -1.98
C THR A 62 1.77 4.29 -2.50
N LEU A 63 1.06 3.20 -2.20
CA LEU A 63 1.41 1.85 -2.68
C LEU A 63 1.56 1.75 -4.21
N PRO A 64 0.64 2.23 -5.06
CA PRO A 64 0.81 2.22 -6.51
C PRO A 64 2.06 2.98 -6.98
N ILE A 65 2.37 4.10 -6.33
CA ILE A 65 3.54 4.93 -6.66
C ILE A 65 4.83 4.19 -6.27
N LEU A 66 4.86 3.57 -5.11
CA LEU A 66 6.02 2.79 -4.67
C LEU A 66 6.18 1.50 -5.48
N TYR A 67 5.09 0.87 -5.91
CA TYR A 67 5.14 -0.40 -6.65
C TYR A 67 5.40 -0.23 -8.15
N LYS A 68 5.39 1.00 -8.68
CA LYS A 68 5.58 1.29 -10.11
C LYS A 68 6.85 0.68 -10.71
N ASP A 69 7.94 0.62 -9.92
CA ASP A 69 9.24 0.11 -10.38
C ASP A 69 9.47 -1.37 -10.03
N LEU A 70 8.44 -2.08 -9.56
CA LEU A 70 8.53 -3.52 -9.27
C LEU A 70 8.32 -4.33 -10.54
N LYS A 71 9.19 -5.33 -10.75
CA LYS A 71 9.04 -6.26 -11.87
C LYS A 71 7.94 -7.28 -11.57
N TYR A 72 7.01 -7.43 -12.51
CA TYR A 72 6.01 -8.48 -12.54
C TYR A 72 6.59 -9.79 -13.08
N ARG A 73 5.93 -10.91 -12.76
CA ARG A 73 6.23 -12.25 -13.29
C ARG A 73 5.17 -12.71 -14.28
#